data_AF-A0A355YCB1-F1
#
_entry.id   AF-A0A355YCB1-F1
#
_cell.length_a   1.000
_cell.length_b   1.000
_cell.length_c   1.000
_cell.angle_alpha   90.00
_cell.angle_beta   90.00
_cell.angle_gamma   90.00
#
_symmetry.space_group_name_H-M   'P 1'
#
loop_
_entity.id
_entity.type
_entity.pdbx_description
1 polymer ?
#
loop_
_entity_poly.entity_id
_entity_poly.type
_entity_poly.pdbx_seq_one_letter_code
_entity_poly.pdbx_strand_id
1 'polypeptide(L)'
;MNVDEVVESYVRDVAGCLPRARRNDVAFELRALLDEELAARARAAGRAPDKAMAMALLREFGRPSEAAQRYHDRPALIDAADTHHFLIWAVGGAVVFAVHAQVTSEP
;
A
#
# COMPACT_ATOMS: atom_id res chain seq x y z
N MET A 1 -11.31 -15.49 -21.87
CA MET A 1 -10.82 -14.21 -21.33
C MET A 1 -11.63 -13.05 -21.81
N ASN A 2 -12.75 -12.85 -21.12
CA ASN A 2 -13.53 -11.61 -21.08
C ASN A 2 -12.79 -10.55 -20.22
N VAL A 3 -13.41 -9.39 -20.02
CA VAL A 3 -12.80 -8.28 -19.26
C VAL A 3 -12.55 -8.68 -17.80
N ASP A 4 -13.54 -9.26 -17.13
CA ASP A 4 -13.44 -9.67 -15.73
C ASP A 4 -12.33 -10.70 -15.51
N GLU A 5 -12.22 -11.70 -16.37
CA GLU A 5 -11.17 -12.73 -16.30
C GLU A 5 -9.77 -12.13 -16.44
N VAL A 6 -9.62 -11.07 -17.24
CA VAL A 6 -8.35 -10.34 -17.41
C VAL A 6 -7.99 -9.56 -16.16
N VAL A 7 -8.94 -8.82 -15.60
CA VAL A 7 -8.72 -8.03 -14.38
C VAL A 7 -8.45 -8.96 -13.20
N GLU A 8 -9.25 -10.01 -13.02
CA GLU A 8 -9.10 -10.99 -11.95
C GLU A 8 -7.74 -11.70 -12.02
N SER A 9 -7.30 -12.10 -13.21
CA SER A 9 -5.98 -12.72 -13.36
C SER A 9 -4.88 -11.75 -12.95
N TYR A 10 -4.95 -10.49 -13.38
CA TYR A 10 -3.94 -9.49 -13.04
C TYR A 10 -3.92 -9.20 -11.53
N VAL A 11 -5.09 -9.03 -10.90
CA VAL A 11 -5.22 -8.81 -9.46
C VAL A 11 -4.63 -9.97 -8.68
N ARG A 12 -4.97 -11.20 -9.05
CA ARG A 12 -4.41 -12.43 -8.46
C ARG A 12 -2.89 -12.46 -8.56
N ASP A 13 -2.34 -12.10 -9.72
CA ASP A 13 -0.89 -12.10 -9.94
C ASP A 13 -0.19 -11.04 -9.07
N VAL A 14 -0.77 -9.83 -8.93
CA VAL A 14 -0.27 -8.78 -8.04
C VAL A 14 -0.31 -9.23 -6.58
N ALA A 15 -1.45 -9.75 -6.13
CA ALA A 15 -1.61 -10.27 -4.77
C ALA A 15 -0.64 -11.44 -4.49
N GLY A 16 -0.32 -12.24 -5.51
CA GLY A 16 0.67 -13.31 -5.43
C GLY A 16 2.07 -12.83 -5.01
N CYS A 17 2.43 -11.60 -5.36
CA CYS A 17 3.71 -10.98 -4.99
C CYS A 17 3.76 -10.46 -3.55
N LEU A 18 2.63 -10.45 -2.83
CA LEU A 18 2.52 -9.84 -1.50
C LEU A 18 2.55 -10.88 -0.37
N PRO A 19 2.90 -10.47 0.87
CA PRO A 19 2.75 -11.30 2.07
C PRO A 19 1.29 -11.76 2.25
N ARG A 20 1.09 -13.01 2.68
CA ARG A 20 -0.24 -13.65 2.79
C ARG A 20 -1.28 -12.79 3.51
N ALA A 21 -0.87 -12.11 4.59
CA ALA A 21 -1.75 -11.27 5.40
C ALA A 21 -2.39 -10.11 4.63
N ARG A 22 -1.77 -9.60 3.56
CA ARG A 22 -2.25 -8.45 2.80
C ARG A 22 -2.88 -8.78 1.45
N ARG A 23 -2.82 -10.05 1.05
CA ARG A 23 -3.24 -10.46 -0.31
C ARG A 23 -4.71 -10.13 -0.57
N ASN A 24 -5.59 -10.43 0.38
CA ASN A 24 -7.03 -10.21 0.21
C ASN A 24 -7.38 -8.73 0.19
N ASP A 25 -6.82 -7.95 1.12
CA ASP A 25 -7.08 -6.51 1.23
C ASP A 25 -6.64 -5.78 -0.04
N VAL A 26 -5.40 -6.03 -0.48
CA VAL A 26 -4.87 -5.42 -1.71
C VAL A 26 -5.59 -5.94 -2.95
N ALA A 27 -5.99 -7.21 -2.99
CA ALA A 27 -6.76 -7.74 -4.12
C ALA A 27 -8.11 -7.02 -4.26
N PHE A 28 -8.82 -6.83 -3.14
CA PHE A 28 -10.12 -6.15 -3.13
C PHE A 28 -9.99 -4.69 -3.54
N GLU A 29 -9.03 -3.98 -2.95
CA GLU A 29 -8.73 -2.58 -3.27
C GLU A 29 -8.36 -2.40 -4.75
N LEU A 30 -7.43 -3.21 -5.26
CA LEU A 30 -6.96 -3.12 -6.63
C LEU A 30 -8.06 -3.47 -7.64
N ARG A 31 -8.90 -4.48 -7.34
CA ARG A 31 -10.06 -4.84 -8.18
C ARG A 31 -11.01 -3.65 -8.31
N ALA A 32 -11.38 -3.03 -7.18
CA ALA A 32 -12.29 -1.89 -7.16
C ALA A 32 -11.73 -0.69 -7.95
N LEU A 33 -10.44 -0.38 -7.76
CA LEU A 33 -9.77 0.70 -8.50
C LEU A 33 -9.77 0.47 -10.02
N LEU A 34 -9.45 -0.75 -10.45
CA LEU A 34 -9.42 -1.11 -11.87
C LEU A 34 -10.82 -1.05 -12.50
N ASP A 35 -11.85 -1.47 -11.78
CA ASP A 35 -13.24 -1.41 -12.23
C ASP A 35 -13.73 0.05 -12.38
N GLU A 36 -13.38 0.92 -11.43
CA GLU A 36 -13.71 2.34 -11.49
C GLU A 36 -13.05 3.03 -12.69
N GLU A 37 -11.76 2.79 -12.90
CA GLU A 37 -10.99 3.36 -14.01
C GLU A 37 -11.47 2.82 -15.38
N LEU A 38 -11.82 1.53 -15.46
CA LEU A 38 -12.44 0.96 -16.67
C LEU A 38 -13.79 1.60 -16.97
N ALA A 39 -14.63 1.78 -15.95
CA ALA A 39 -15.92 2.44 -16.12
C ALA A 39 -15.76 3.89 -16.57
N ALA A 40 -14.77 4.62 -16.03
CA ALA A 40 -14.46 5.98 -16.46
C ALA A 40 -14.05 6.04 -17.94
N ARG A 41 -13.15 5.16 -18.39
CA ARG A 41 -12.72 5.06 -19.79
C ARG A 41 -13.84 4.65 -20.74
N ALA A 42 -14.68 3.72 -20.31
CA ALA A 42 -15.85 3.28 -21.05
C ALA A 42 -16.83 4.44 -21.30
N ARG A 43 -17.13 5.23 -20.26
CA ARG A 43 -17.95 6.44 -20.38
C ARG A 43 -17.31 7.46 -21.31
N ALA A 44 -16.01 7.72 -21.18
CA ALA A 44 -15.30 8.67 -22.03
C ALA A 44 -15.27 8.24 -23.52
N ALA A 45 -15.18 6.94 -23.78
CA ALA A 45 -15.19 6.38 -25.13
C ALA A 45 -16.61 6.15 -25.69
N GLY A 46 -17.67 6.37 -24.89
CA GLY A 46 -19.06 6.14 -25.30
C GLY A 46 -19.39 4.68 -25.61
N ARG A 47 -18.65 3.72 -25.04
CA ARG A 47 -18.84 2.28 -25.31
C ARG A 47 -18.61 1.45 -24.06
N ALA A 48 -19.15 0.23 -24.03
CA ALA A 48 -18.91 -0.71 -22.95
C ALA A 48 -17.40 -1.01 -22.79
N PRO A 49 -16.94 -1.36 -21.57
CA PRO A 49 -15.58 -1.85 -21.36
C PRO A 49 -15.32 -3.06 -22.26
N ASP A 50 -14.22 -3.03 -23.00
CA ASP A 50 -13.79 -4.17 -23.82
C ASP A 50 -12.41 -4.65 -23.39
N LYS A 51 -12.05 -5.83 -23.87
CA LYS A 51 -10.76 -6.44 -23.56
C LYS A 51 -9.58 -5.55 -23.95
N ALA A 52 -9.68 -4.83 -25.08
CA ALA A 52 -8.61 -3.96 -25.54
C ALA A 52 -8.37 -2.80 -24.56
N MET A 53 -9.43 -2.18 -24.04
CA MET A 53 -9.38 -1.15 -23.02
C MET A 53 -8.80 -1.67 -21.71
N ALA A 54 -9.24 -2.85 -21.25
CA ALA A 54 -8.68 -3.51 -20.07
C ALA A 54 -7.17 -3.76 -20.22
N MET A 55 -6.74 -4.35 -21.33
CA MET A 55 -5.33 -4.62 -21.59
C MET A 55 -4.50 -3.34 -21.74
N ALA A 56 -5.07 -2.24 -22.22
CA ALA A 56 -4.39 -0.94 -22.28
C ALA A 56 -4.20 -0.38 -20.86
N LEU A 57 -5.26 -0.37 -20.05
CA LEU A 57 -5.20 0.03 -18.65
C LEU A 57 -4.16 -0.76 -17.85
N LEU A 58 -4.21 -2.10 -17.93
CA LEU A 58 -3.26 -2.95 -17.21
C LEU A 58 -1.80 -2.70 -17.62
N ARG A 59 -1.55 -2.36 -18.90
CA ARG A 59 -0.21 -1.99 -19.36
C ARG A 59 0.30 -0.70 -18.73
N GLU A 60 -0.59 0.25 -18.43
CA GLU A 60 -0.23 1.48 -17.72
C GLU A 60 0.08 1.22 -16.25
N PHE A 61 -0.59 0.23 -15.64
CA PHE A 61 -0.28 -0.20 -14.27
C PHE A 61 1.09 -0.89 -14.17
N GLY A 62 1.53 -1.56 -15.24
CA GLY A 62 2.84 -2.22 -15.34
C GLY A 62 2.76 -3.73 -15.14
N ARG A 63 3.92 -4.37 -14.92
CA ARG A 63 3.93 -5.81 -14.57
C ARG A 63 3.35 -6.01 -13.16
N PRO A 64 2.72 -7.17 -12.86
CA PRO A 64 2.18 -7.42 -11.53
C PRO A 64 3.19 -7.22 -10.39
N SER A 65 4.45 -7.61 -10.59
CA SER A 65 5.53 -7.40 -9.61
C SER A 65 5.94 -5.94 -9.43
N GLU A 66 5.85 -5.11 -10.48
CA GLU A 66 6.12 -3.67 -10.42
C GLU A 66 4.97 -2.94 -9.71
N ALA A 67 3.72 -3.32 -10.00
CA ALA A 67 2.55 -2.80 -9.32
C ALA A 67 2.53 -3.18 -7.82
N ALA A 68 2.93 -4.41 -7.48
CA ALA A 68 3.02 -4.88 -6.09
C ALA A 68 3.96 -4.04 -5.22
N GLN A 69 5.00 -3.42 -5.81
CA GLN A 69 5.93 -2.56 -5.07
C GLN A 69 5.26 -1.34 -4.43
N ARG A 70 4.14 -0.86 -4.99
CA ARG A 70 3.36 0.24 -4.42
C ARG A 70 2.69 -0.15 -3.11
N TYR A 71 2.50 -1.45 -2.88
CA TYR A 71 1.85 -2.01 -1.69
C TYR A 71 2.84 -2.63 -0.70
N HIS A 72 4.14 -2.66 -1.00
CA HIS A 72 5.12 -3.04 0.02
C HIS A 72 5.20 -1.95 1.08
N ASP A 73 5.22 -2.36 2.35
CA ASP A 73 5.47 -1.40 3.42
C ASP A 73 6.91 -0.95 3.26
N ARG A 74 7.11 0.37 3.32
CA ARG A 74 8.43 0.87 3.68
C ARG A 74 8.70 0.32 5.06
N PRO A 75 9.79 -0.44 5.29
CA PRO A 75 10.06 -0.97 6.61
C PRO A 75 10.01 0.19 7.60
N ALA A 76 9.19 0.05 8.64
CA ALA A 76 9.10 1.05 9.68
C ALA A 76 10.52 1.28 10.22
N LEU A 77 10.90 2.55 10.43
CA LEU A 77 12.22 2.88 10.97
C LEU A 77 12.47 2.22 12.34
N ILE A 78 11.39 1.85 13.03
CA ILE A 78 11.39 1.10 14.29
C ILE A 78 10.47 -0.11 14.06
N ASP A 79 10.99 -1.31 14.35
CA ASP A 79 10.18 -2.53 14.30
C ASP A 79 9.00 -2.43 15.28
N ALA A 80 7.87 -3.05 14.94
CA ALA A 80 6.71 -3.11 15.84
C ALA A 80 7.08 -3.76 17.19
N ALA A 81 7.99 -4.74 17.19
CA ALA A 81 8.49 -5.36 18.43
C ALA A 81 9.31 -4.37 19.30
N ASP A 82 9.98 -3.41 18.67
CA ASP A 82 10.87 -2.46 19.35
C ASP A 82 10.16 -1.18 19.79
N THR A 83 8.93 -0.95 19.33
CA THR A 83 8.15 0.26 19.60
C THR A 83 7.93 0.49 21.11
N HIS A 84 7.70 -0.56 21.90
CA HIS A 84 7.52 -0.44 23.34
C HIS A 84 8.81 -0.04 24.07
N HIS A 85 9.94 -0.64 23.69
CA HIS A 85 11.25 -0.29 24.24
C HIS A 85 11.62 1.15 23.88
N PHE A 86 11.39 1.55 22.63
CA PHE A 86 11.62 2.93 22.19
C PHE A 86 10.82 3.94 23.02
N LEU A 87 9.53 3.68 23.29
CA LEU A 87 8.71 4.55 24.14
C LEU A 87 9.26 4.67 25.56
N ILE A 88 9.67 3.56 26.18
CA ILE A 88 10.27 3.57 27.52
C ILE A 88 11.53 4.44 27.54
N TRP A 89 12.43 4.23 26.57
CA TRP A 89 13.69 4.97 26.52
C TRP A 89 13.50 6.45 26.18
N ALA A 90 12.56 6.78 25.30
CA ALA A 90 12.23 8.17 24.96
C ALA A 90 11.67 8.93 26.17
N VAL A 91 10.72 8.32 26.89
CA VAL A 91 10.16 8.92 28.12
C VAL A 91 11.23 9.03 29.20
N GLY A 92 12.01 7.97 29.43
CA GLY A 92 13.11 7.98 30.38
C GLY A 92 14.13 9.08 30.08
N GLY A 93 14.55 9.20 28.81
CA GLY A 93 15.46 10.25 28.35
C GLY A 93 14.91 11.65 28.55
N ALA A 94 13.63 11.89 28.25
CA ALA A 94 12.98 13.19 28.46
C ALA A 94 12.93 13.59 29.94
N VAL A 95 12.66 12.64 30.84
CA VAL A 95 12.67 12.87 32.29
C VAL A 95 14.07 13.22 32.79
N VAL A 96 15.08 12.44 32.40
CA VAL A 96 16.49 12.73 32.76
C VAL A 96 16.91 14.10 32.25
N PHE A 97 16.56 14.44 31.00
CA PHE A 97 16.86 15.74 30.42
C PHE A 97 16.18 16.88 31.19
N ALA A 98 14.90 16.73 31.55
CA ALA A 98 14.17 17.75 32.32
C ALA A 98 14.71 17.92 33.74
N VAL A 99 15.11 16.84 34.41
CA VAL A 99 15.77 16.89 35.73
C VAL A 99 17.11 17.60 35.62
N HIS A 100 17.93 17.23 34.63
CA HIS A 100 19.21 17.89 34.41
C HIS A 100 19.02 19.38 34.11
N ALA A 101 18.05 19.74 33.26
CA ALA A 101 17.76 21.13 32.93
C ALA A 101 17.36 21.95 34.17
N GLN A 102 16.57 21.38 35.09
CA GLN A 102 16.20 22.03 36.35
C GLN A 102 17.39 22.23 37.28
N VAL A 103 18.26 21.22 37.43
CA VAL A 103 19.46 21.30 38.28
C VAL A 103 20.45 22.36 37.77
N THR A 104 20.61 22.51 36.45
CA THR A 104 21.44 23.58 35.87
C THR A 104 20.80 24.96 35.87
N SER A 105 19.53 25.08 36.26
CA SER A 105 18.80 26.34 36.31
C SER A 105 18.82 27.02 37.69
N GLU A 106 19.40 26.38 38.71
CA GLU A 106 19.68 27.05 40.00
C GLU A 106 21.09 27.70 39.96
N PRO A 107 21.20 29.04 40.12
CA PRO A 107 22.46 29.78 40.14
C PRO A 107 23.23 29.68 41.47
#